data_AF-A0A951RVD9-F1
#
_entry.id   AF-A0A951RVD9-F1
#
_cell.length_a   1.000
_cell.length_b   1.000
_cell.length_c   1.000
_cell.angle_alpha   90.00
_cell.angle_beta   90.00
_cell.angle_gamma   90.00
#
_symmetry.space_group_name_H-M   'P 1'
#
loop_
_entity.id
_entity.type
_entity.pdbx_description
1 polymer ?
#
loop_
_entity_poly.entity_id
_entity_poly.type
_entity_poly.pdbx_seq_one_letter_code
_entity_poly.pdbx_strand_id
1 'polypeptide(L)'
;MTSQTYQQFDQIGDPEPFIDANGNGERDEGENYTDVNGNGSYDTDMGASGLGNAGEVVVYTVSYPWRIITPLISQFFGANGVLNLSARTVVQNEPY
;
A
#
# COMPACT_ATOMS: atom_id res chain seq x y z
N MET A 1 11.95 2.59 -3.65
CA MET A 1 11.52 1.27 -3.16
C MET A 1 10.89 1.48 -1.81
N THR A 2 9.71 0.91 -1.60
CA THR A 2 8.99 0.97 -0.32
C THR A 2 8.68 -0.45 0.13
N SER A 3 8.50 -0.64 1.43
CA SER A 3 8.08 -1.89 2.03
C SER A 3 6.92 -1.65 3.00
N GLN A 4 5.88 -2.47 2.89
CA GLN A 4 4.74 -2.49 3.81
C GLN A 4 4.59 -3.89 4.38
N THR A 5 4.06 -4.00 5.59
CA THR A 5 3.95 -5.25 6.33
C THR A 5 2.52 -5.50 6.74
N TYR A 6 2.07 -6.74 6.62
CA TYR A 6 0.72 -7.20 6.87
C TYR A 6 0.74 -8.47 7.72
N GLN A 7 -0.33 -8.72 8.49
CA GLN A 7 -0.42 -9.95 9.28
C GLN A 7 -0.74 -11.17 8.39
N GLN A 8 -1.52 -10.98 7.32
CA GLN A 8 -1.94 -12.03 6.41
C GLN A 8 -1.92 -11.55 4.94
N PHE A 9 -1.89 -12.50 4.00
CA PHE A 9 -1.79 -12.20 2.56
C PHE A 9 -3.07 -11.61 1.96
N ASP A 10 -4.23 -11.96 2.51
CA ASP A 10 -5.54 -11.50 2.07
C ASP A 10 -5.82 -10.05 2.49
N GLN A 11 -5.09 -9.54 3.47
CA GLN A 11 -5.23 -8.17 4.00
C GLN A 11 -4.43 -7.11 3.23
N ILE A 12 -3.70 -7.50 2.18
CA ILE A 12 -2.83 -6.58 1.44
C ILE A 12 -3.67 -5.52 0.73
N GLY A 13 -3.57 -4.27 1.19
CA GLY A 13 -4.30 -3.13 0.65
C GLY A 13 -5.72 -2.97 1.20
N ASP A 14 -6.12 -3.78 2.18
CA ASP A 14 -7.40 -3.61 2.86
C ASP A 14 -7.33 -2.47 3.89
N PRO A 15 -8.43 -1.73 4.09
CA PRO A 15 -8.53 -0.72 5.14
C PRO A 15 -8.55 -1.37 6.51
N GLU A 16 -8.22 -0.58 7.53
CA GLU A 16 -8.35 -1.03 8.91
C GLU A 16 -9.81 -1.37 9.26
N PRO A 17 -10.06 -2.41 10.08
CA PRO A 17 -11.42 -2.75 10.49
C PRO A 17 -12.09 -1.62 11.27
N PHE A 18 -13.29 -1.22 10.86
CA PHE A 18 -14.06 -0.17 11.52
C PHE A 18 -15.52 -0.60 11.76
N ILE A 19 -16.18 0.10 12.69
CA ILE A 19 -17.62 -0.04 12.94
C ILE A 19 -18.34 1.01 12.10
N ASP A 20 -18.93 0.53 11.01
CA ASP A 20 -19.85 1.31 10.18
C ASP A 20 -21.20 1.47 10.91
N ALA A 21 -21.35 2.58 11.63
CA ALA A 21 -22.53 2.86 12.45
C ALA A 21 -23.71 3.37 11.61
N ASN A 22 -23.45 3.93 10.44
CA ASN A 22 -24.47 4.53 9.58
C ASN A 22 -24.82 3.68 8.33
N GLY A 23 -24.04 2.63 8.06
CA GLY A 23 -24.26 1.64 7.01
C GLY A 23 -23.84 2.10 5.60
N ASN A 24 -22.93 3.06 5.47
CA ASN A 24 -22.52 3.60 4.16
C ASN A 24 -21.33 2.86 3.52
N GLY A 25 -20.69 1.93 4.24
CA GLY A 25 -19.54 1.17 3.77
C GLY A 25 -18.21 1.93 3.76
N GLU A 26 -18.15 3.14 4.32
CA GLU A 26 -16.95 3.96 4.47
C GLU A 26 -16.77 4.34 5.93
N ARG A 27 -15.53 4.61 6.35
CA ARG A 27 -15.27 5.05 7.72
C ARG A 27 -15.56 6.55 7.85
N ASP A 28 -16.44 6.91 8.77
CA ASP A 28 -16.78 8.30 9.09
C ASP A 28 -16.08 8.85 10.34
N GLU A 29 -16.01 10.18 10.43
CA GLU A 29 -15.48 10.87 11.61
C GLU A 29 -16.35 10.58 12.85
N GLY A 30 -15.72 10.03 13.88
CA GLY A 30 -16.40 9.58 15.10
C GLY A 30 -16.70 8.09 15.14
N GLU A 31 -16.53 7.36 14.04
CA GLU A 31 -16.60 5.90 14.04
C GLU A 31 -15.32 5.29 14.60
N ASN A 32 -15.53 4.20 15.35
CA ASN A 32 -14.46 3.48 16.03
C ASN A 32 -13.80 2.52 15.05
N TYR A 33 -12.46 2.45 15.09
CA TYR A 33 -11.67 1.56 14.26
C TYR A 33 -10.65 0.79 15.10
N THR A 34 -10.14 -0.29 14.55
CA THR A 34 -9.04 -1.08 15.12
C THR A 34 -7.75 -0.64 14.45
N ASP A 35 -6.90 0.05 15.19
CA ASP A 35 -5.54 0.41 14.75
C ASP A 35 -4.68 -0.87 14.74
N VAL A 36 -4.53 -1.48 13.56
CA VAL A 36 -3.83 -2.74 13.35
C VAL A 36 -2.31 -2.51 13.31
N ASN A 37 -1.88 -1.37 12.78
CA ASN A 37 -0.45 -1.06 12.60
C ASN A 37 0.15 -0.22 13.74
N GLY A 38 -0.67 0.26 14.67
CA GLY A 38 -0.27 0.98 15.87
C GLY A 38 0.17 2.42 15.63
N ASN A 39 -0.25 3.06 14.52
CA ASN A 39 0.17 4.42 14.18
C ASN A 39 -0.73 5.52 14.80
N GLY A 40 -1.82 5.15 15.46
CA GLY A 40 -2.77 6.04 16.11
C GLY A 40 -3.71 6.79 15.17
N SER A 41 -3.81 6.39 13.91
CA SER A 41 -4.67 6.96 12.88
C SER A 41 -5.35 5.85 12.08
N TYR A 42 -6.52 6.14 11.53
CA TYR A 42 -7.19 5.20 10.63
C TYR A 42 -6.50 5.19 9.26
N ASP A 43 -6.16 4.00 8.78
CA ASP A 43 -5.61 3.81 7.43
C ASP A 43 -6.58 3.11 6.48
N THR A 44 -6.62 3.61 5.24
CA THR A 44 -7.30 2.94 4.12
C THR A 44 -6.50 1.77 3.55
N ASP A 45 -5.24 1.63 3.99
CA ASP A 45 -4.37 0.47 3.77
C ASP A 45 -3.70 0.18 5.12
N MET A 46 -4.11 -0.90 5.78
CA MET A 46 -3.62 -1.27 7.12
C MET A 46 -2.13 -1.62 7.17
N GLY A 47 -1.43 -1.64 6.02
CA GLY A 47 -0.02 -2.00 5.93
C GLY A 47 0.89 -1.05 6.70
N ALA A 48 1.67 -1.59 7.63
CA ALA A 48 2.68 -0.81 8.38
C ALA A 48 3.96 -0.64 7.55
N SER A 49 4.61 0.52 7.60
CA SER A 49 5.92 0.70 6.96
C SER A 49 7.01 -0.04 7.74
N GLY A 50 7.75 -0.94 7.08
CA GLY A 50 8.81 -1.70 7.76
C GLY A 50 9.29 -2.95 7.02
N LEU A 51 10.13 -3.73 7.69
CA LEU A 51 10.67 -5.02 7.20
C LEU A 51 9.93 -6.24 7.76
N GLY A 52 8.95 -6.01 8.63
CA GLY A 52 8.11 -7.04 9.24
C GLY A 52 8.81 -7.82 10.34
N ASN A 53 8.01 -8.32 11.28
CA ASN A 53 8.43 -9.29 12.29
C ASN A 53 8.37 -10.72 11.72
N ALA A 54 8.79 -11.71 12.52
CA ALA A 54 8.59 -13.11 12.17
C ALA A 54 7.10 -13.44 12.02
N GLY A 55 6.72 -14.14 10.95
CA GLY A 55 5.32 -14.48 10.62
C GLY A 55 4.61 -13.47 9.72
N GLU A 56 5.08 -12.22 9.65
CA GLU A 56 4.43 -11.16 8.87
C GLU A 56 4.74 -11.24 7.37
N VAL A 57 3.80 -10.72 6.59
CA VAL A 57 3.87 -10.63 5.13
C VAL A 57 4.38 -9.25 4.73
N VAL A 58 5.51 -9.21 4.03
CA VAL A 58 6.18 -7.99 3.58
C VAL A 58 5.96 -7.80 2.07
N VAL A 59 5.38 -6.68 1.70
CA VAL A 59 5.16 -6.26 0.31
C VAL A 59 6.22 -5.24 -0.07
N TYR A 60 7.10 -5.61 -0.99
CA TYR A 60 8.10 -4.71 -1.55
C TYR A 60 7.60 -4.12 -2.87
N THR A 61 7.55 -2.79 -2.94
CA THR A 61 7.20 -2.06 -4.17
C THR A 61 8.43 -1.32 -4.71
N VAL A 62 8.76 -1.56 -5.97
CA VAL A 62 9.82 -0.86 -6.70
C VAL A 62 9.17 -0.01 -7.79
N SER A 63 9.41 1.30 -7.75
CA SER A 63 8.99 2.24 -8.78
C SER A 63 10.20 2.82 -9.49
N TYR A 64 10.19 2.82 -10.82
CA TYR A 64 11.24 3.37 -11.65
C TYR A 64 10.66 4.31 -12.71
N PRO A 65 11.04 5.60 -12.71
CA PRO A 65 10.62 6.55 -13.72
C PRO A 65 11.47 6.38 -14.99
N TRP A 66 10.93 5.70 -16.00
CA TRP A 66 11.59 5.56 -17.29
C TRP A 66 11.32 6.76 -18.19
N ARG A 67 12.37 7.48 -18.58
CA ARG A 67 12.27 8.60 -19.54
C ARG A 67 12.29 8.09 -20.97
N ILE A 68 11.19 8.30 -21.69
CA ILE A 68 11.08 8.08 -23.12
C ILE A 68 11.60 9.33 -23.83
N ILE A 69 12.77 9.20 -24.47
CA ILE A 69 13.53 10.32 -25.05
C ILE A 69 13.03 10.66 -26.48
N THR A 70 12.17 9.83 -27.06
CA THR A 70 11.73 10.03 -28.45
C THR A 70 10.76 11.21 -28.58
N PRO A 71 11.06 12.24 -29.40
CA PRO A 71 10.25 13.45 -29.54
C PRO A 71 8.80 13.20 -29.99
N LEU A 72 8.54 12.09 -30.66
CA LEU A 72 7.22 11.75 -31.21
C LEU A 72 6.22 11.29 -30.15
N ILE A 73 6.69 10.69 -29.05
CA ILE A 73 5.85 10.01 -28.03
C ILE A 73 5.59 10.91 -26.82
N SER A 74 6.49 11.85 -26.51
CA SER A 74 6.37 12.74 -25.33
C SER A 74 5.13 13.63 -25.35
N GLN A 75 4.59 13.95 -26.53
CA GLN A 75 3.36 14.73 -26.70
C GLN A 75 2.06 13.95 -26.38
N PHE A 76 2.11 12.61 -26.37
CA PHE A 76 0.96 11.76 -26.03
C PHE A 76 0.93 11.39 -24.55
N PHE A 77 2.08 11.42 -23.87
CA PHE A 77 2.22 11.15 -22.44
C PHE A 77 2.59 12.44 -21.72
N GLY A 78 1.55 13.15 -21.25
CA GLY A 78 1.60 14.51 -20.66
C GLY A 78 2.47 14.73 -19.42
N ALA A 79 3.31 13.76 -19.04
CA ALA A 79 4.28 13.85 -17.94
C ALA A 79 5.72 14.03 -18.47
N ASN A 80 5.93 14.87 -19.49
CA ASN A 80 7.26 15.13 -20.06
C ASN A 80 8.01 13.86 -20.54
N GLY A 81 7.28 12.88 -21.08
CA GLY A 81 7.85 11.61 -21.54
C GLY A 81 8.32 10.69 -20.41
N VAL A 82 7.90 10.88 -19.17
CA VAL A 82 8.19 9.95 -18.06
C VAL A 82 7.10 8.89 -17.97
N LEU A 83 7.49 7.63 -18.13
CA LEU A 83 6.67 6.45 -17.86
C LEU A 83 7.08 5.85 -16.51
N ASN A 84 6.21 5.93 -15.51
CA ASN A 84 6.45 5.33 -14.20
C ASN A 84 6.14 3.83 -14.28
N LEU A 85 7.18 2.99 -14.20
CA LEU A 85 7.05 1.54 -14.09
C LEU A 85 7.01 1.17 -12.60
N SER A 86 6.10 0.28 -12.23
CA SER A 86 5.98 -0.23 -10.88
C SER A 86 5.96 -1.76 -10.90
N ALA A 87 6.73 -2.39 -10.01
CA ALA A 87 6.71 -3.83 -9.74
C ALA A 87 6.52 -4.06 -8.24
N ARG A 88 5.78 -5.11 -7.90
CA ARG A 88 5.50 -5.50 -6.51
C ARG A 88 5.82 -6.97 -6.29
N THR A 89 6.42 -7.30 -5.15
CA THR A 89 6.64 -8.68 -4.70
C THR A 89 6.22 -8.82 -3.25
N VAL A 90 5.76 -10.00 -2.87
CA VAL A 90 5.27 -10.32 -1.53
C VAL A 90 6.08 -11.47 -0.96
N VAL A 91 6.52 -11.34 0.29
CA VAL A 91 7.37 -12.32 0.99
C VAL A 91 6.86 -12.48 2.42
N GLN A 92 6.70 -13.71 2.92
CA GLN A 92 6.38 -13.94 4.33
C GLN A 92 7.64 -14.33 5.10
N ASN A 93 7.83 -13.74 6.28
CA ASN A 93 8.90 -14.13 7.18
C ASN A 93 8.52 -15.42 7.92
N GLU A 94 9.33 -16.48 7.84
CA GLU A 94 9.05 -17.72 8.58
C GLU A 94 9.36 -17.58 10.09
N PRO A 95 8.56 -18.17 10.99
CA PRO A 95 8.89 -18.28 12.40
C PRO A 95 10.05 -19.28 12.62
N TYR A 96 10.91 -18.98 13.61
CA TYR A 96 12.12 -19.74 13.96
C TYR A 96 11.83 -21.05 14.73
#